data_AF-A0A0C2H2E5-F1
#
_entry.id   AF-A0A0C2H2E5-F1
#
_cell.length_a   1.000
_cell.length_b   1.000
_cell.length_c   1.000
_cell.angle_alpha   90.00
_cell.angle_beta   90.00
_cell.angle_gamma   90.00
#
_symmetry.space_group_name_H-M   'P 1'
#
loop_
_entity.id
_entity.type
_entity.pdbx_description
1 polymer ?
#
loop_
_entity_poly.entity_id
_entity_poly.type
_entity_poly.pdbx_seq_one_letter_code
_entity_poly.pdbx_strand_id
1 'polypeptide(L)'
;MNNCDLEFAVVIVEDTLGLQKLNELCTGAGVSRVFLATDAPDSEVQQLSSLMRFPVVQYKNDELPDGAVAIVDQWICAHARVFIGSHVSTFSYRIQEDREILGFPPKTTFNRFCPDAEPKCEQPAKWTIVYS
;
A
#
# COMPACT_ATOMS: atom_id res chain seq x y z
N MET A 1 -18.09 -10.95 15.50
CA MET A 1 -17.87 -9.50 15.63
C MET A 1 -16.35 -9.32 15.59
N ASN A 2 -15.70 -8.81 14.55
CA ASN A 2 -16.15 -7.78 13.61
C ASN A 2 -15.56 -7.97 12.20
N ASN A 3 -16.40 -7.61 11.25
CA ASN A 3 -16.24 -7.63 9.79
C ASN A 3 -15.27 -6.53 9.32
N CYS A 4 -14.00 -6.61 9.74
CA CYS A 4 -12.90 -5.78 9.24
C CYS A 4 -11.89 -6.63 8.48
N ASP A 5 -12.38 -7.66 7.76
CA ASP A 5 -11.61 -8.26 6.68
C ASP A 5 -11.56 -7.24 5.55
N LEU A 6 -10.62 -6.31 5.66
CA LEU A 6 -10.39 -5.28 4.66
C LEU A 6 -9.88 -5.97 3.38
N GLU A 7 -10.82 -6.25 2.46
CA GLU A 7 -10.59 -6.90 1.16
C GLU A 7 -9.87 -6.00 0.14
N PHE A 8 -8.94 -5.15 0.59
CA PHE A 8 -8.19 -4.27 -0.30
C PHE A 8 -6.69 -4.48 -0.21
N ALA A 9 -6.05 -4.32 -1.37
CA ALA A 9 -4.61 -4.14 -1.45
C ALA A 9 -4.31 -2.65 -1.30
N VAL A 10 -3.19 -2.32 -0.67
CA VAL A 10 -2.78 -0.94 -0.46
C VAL A 10 -1.50 -0.63 -1.17
N VAL A 11 -1.52 0.53 -1.82
CA VAL A 11 -0.45 1.02 -2.66
C VAL A 11 -0.09 2.42 -2.20
N ILE A 12 1.20 2.62 -1.98
CA ILE A 12 1.78 3.96 -1.98
C ILE A 12 2.49 4.10 -3.32
N VAL A 13 2.09 5.09 -4.09
CA VAL A 13 2.68 5.37 -5.40
C VAL A 13 3.33 6.73 -5.32
N GLU A 14 4.65 6.77 -5.49
CA GLU A 14 5.38 7.96 -5.95
C GLU A 14 5.72 7.86 -7.45
N ASP A 15 5.66 6.66 -8.05
CA ASP A 15 5.94 6.43 -9.48
C ASP A 15 4.92 5.48 -10.12
N THR A 16 4.32 5.88 -11.23
CA THR A 16 3.34 5.10 -12.01
C THR A 16 3.88 3.80 -12.64
N LEU A 17 5.17 3.49 -12.45
CA LEU A 17 5.79 2.25 -12.93
C LEU A 17 5.38 1.05 -12.05
N GLY A 18 4.80 0.02 -12.69
CA GLY A 18 4.46 -1.25 -12.02
C GLY A 18 2.97 -1.59 -11.92
N LEU A 19 2.08 -0.84 -12.59
CA LEU A 19 0.63 -1.08 -12.64
C LEU A 19 0.22 -2.51 -13.06
N GLN A 20 0.97 -3.13 -13.98
CA GLN A 20 0.72 -4.51 -14.41
C GLN A 20 0.89 -5.50 -13.24
N LYS A 21 1.98 -5.34 -12.49
CA LYS A 21 2.32 -6.18 -11.34
C LYS A 21 1.34 -5.97 -10.18
N LEU A 22 0.86 -4.74 -9.99
CA LEU A 22 -0.17 -4.44 -9.02
C LEU A 22 -1.48 -5.18 -9.33
N ASN A 23 -1.93 -5.15 -10.58
CA ASN A 23 -3.14 -5.87 -10.97
C ASN A 23 -3.02 -7.40 -10.79
N GLU A 24 -1.86 -7.98 -11.11
CA GLU A 24 -1.59 -9.40 -10.88
C GLU A 24 -1.60 -9.76 -9.40
N LEU A 25 -0.96 -8.93 -8.57
CA LEU A 25 -0.92 -9.13 -7.12
C LEU A 25 -2.31 -9.00 -6.50
N CYS A 26 -3.11 -8.02 -6.91
CA CYS A 26 -4.50 -7.90 -6.48
C CYS A 26 -5.34 -9.13 -6.86
N THR A 27 -5.15 -9.64 -8.08
CA THR A 27 -5.83 -10.86 -8.54
C THR A 27 -5.43 -12.07 -7.71
N GLY A 28 -4.12 -12.26 -7.46
CA GLY A 28 -3.60 -13.38 -6.67
C GLY A 28 -3.96 -13.31 -5.19
N ALA A 29 -4.13 -12.10 -4.65
CA ALA A 29 -4.56 -11.86 -3.28
C ALA A 29 -6.07 -12.01 -3.07
N GLY A 30 -6.86 -12.04 -4.15
CA GLY A 30 -8.32 -12.11 -4.09
C GLY A 30 -8.94 -10.87 -3.41
N VAL A 31 -8.43 -9.68 -3.73
CA VAL A 31 -8.99 -8.40 -3.25
C VAL A 31 -10.02 -7.85 -4.22
N SER A 32 -11.02 -7.13 -3.70
CA SER A 32 -12.10 -6.55 -4.49
C SER A 32 -11.88 -5.07 -4.82
N ARG A 33 -10.99 -4.39 -4.08
CA ARG A 33 -10.69 -2.95 -4.21
C ARG A 33 -9.22 -2.66 -3.93
N VAL A 34 -8.78 -1.45 -4.31
CA VAL A 34 -7.44 -0.95 -3.99
C VAL A 34 -7.57 0.37 -3.26
N PHE A 35 -6.90 0.49 -2.11
CA PHE A 35 -6.79 1.75 -1.40
C PHE A 35 -5.44 2.41 -1.72
N LEU A 36 -5.47 3.68 -2.08
CA LEU A 36 -4.31 4.44 -2.54
C LEU A 36 -4.00 5.55 -1.54
N ALA A 37 -2.85 5.44 -0.87
CA ALA A 37 -2.28 6.51 -0.05
C ALA A 37 -1.20 7.22 -0.87
N THR A 38 -1.45 8.48 -1.26
CA THR A 38 -0.53 9.27 -2.09
C THR A 38 -0.75 10.76 -1.86
N ASP A 39 0.33 11.54 -1.97
CA ASP A 39 0.32 13.00 -2.03
C ASP A 39 0.22 13.53 -3.48
N ALA A 40 0.11 12.63 -4.46
CA ALA A 40 -0.06 12.97 -5.86
C ALA A 40 -1.36 13.76 -6.13
N PRO A 41 -1.35 14.67 -7.11
CA PRO A 41 -2.53 15.44 -7.48
C PRO A 41 -3.65 14.55 -8.05
N ASP A 42 -4.89 15.01 -7.93
CA ASP A 42 -6.08 14.28 -8.39
C ASP A 42 -6.01 13.82 -9.86
N SER A 43 -5.32 14.57 -10.72
CA SER A 43 -5.11 14.19 -12.13
C SER A 43 -4.30 12.90 -12.28
N GLU A 44 -3.25 12.72 -11.47
CA GLU A 44 -2.43 11.52 -11.49
C GLU A 44 -3.18 10.33 -10.88
N VAL A 45 -3.96 10.57 -9.82
CA VAL A 45 -4.83 9.55 -9.23
C VAL A 45 -5.89 9.08 -10.23
N GLN A 46 -6.52 9.99 -10.97
CA GLN A 46 -7.51 9.63 -11.99
C GLN A 46 -6.88 8.82 -13.12
N GLN A 47 -5.68 9.22 -13.58
CA GLN A 47 -4.94 8.47 -14.58
C GLN A 47 -4.62 7.05 -14.08
N LEU A 48 -4.08 6.92 -12.86
CA LEU A 48 -3.81 5.62 -12.24
C LEU A 48 -5.08 4.77 -12.13
N SER A 49 -6.17 5.36 -11.65
CA SER A 49 -7.46 4.68 -11.48
C SER A 49 -8.03 4.19 -12.81
N SER A 50 -7.79 4.89 -13.92
CA SER A 50 -8.20 4.45 -15.26
C SER A 50 -7.44 3.23 -15.78
N LEU A 51 -6.22 3.00 -15.28
CA LEU A 51 -5.34 1.90 -15.68
C LEU A 51 -5.51 0.66 -14.78
N MET A 52 -6.22 0.80 -13.67
CA MET A 52 -6.47 -0.25 -12.69
C MET A 52 -7.69 -1.09 -13.05
N ARG A 53 -7.59 -2.41 -12.87
CA ARG A 53 -8.73 -3.33 -13.04
C ARG A 53 -9.71 -3.29 -11.87
N PHE A 54 -9.25 -2.80 -10.72
CA PHE A 54 -10.01 -2.76 -9.48
C PHE A 54 -10.34 -1.31 -9.12
N PRO A 55 -11.49 -1.05 -8.49
CA PRO A 55 -11.84 0.28 -8.01
C PRO A 55 -10.76 0.81 -7.06
N VAL A 56 -10.24 1.99 -7.36
CA VAL A 56 -9.30 2.73 -6.51
C VAL A 56 -10.11 3.64 -5.59
N VAL A 57 -9.80 3.60 -4.29
CA VAL A 57 -10.42 4.43 -3.26
C VAL A 57 -9.36 5.18 -2.47
N GLN A 58 -9.70 6.37 -1.98
CA GLN A 58 -8.86 7.20 -1.12
C GLN A 58 -9.66 7.69 0.08
N TYR A 59 -8.97 7.94 1.19
CA TYR A 59 -9.54 8.71 2.29
C TYR A 59 -9.31 10.19 2.02
N LYS A 60 -10.39 10.99 2.04
CA LYS A 60 -10.32 12.45 1.89
C LYS A 60 -11.13 13.09 3.01
N ASN A 61 -10.55 14.05 3.70
CA ASN A 61 -11.21 14.80 4.75
C ASN A 61 -10.64 16.22 4.83
N ASP A 62 -11.39 17.18 4.30
CA ASP A 62 -10.97 18.59 4.22
C ASP A 62 -10.99 19.31 5.58
N GLU A 63 -11.59 18.69 6.60
CA GLU A 63 -11.64 19.23 7.97
C GLU A 63 -10.42 18.83 8.81
N LEU A 64 -9.69 17.80 8.40
CA LEU A 64 -8.52 17.30 9.09
C LEU A 64 -7.24 17.90 8.52
N PRO A 65 -6.22 18.19 9.35
CA PRO A 65 -4.91 18.55 8.85
C PRO A 65 -4.28 17.37 8.10
N ASP A 66 -3.44 17.65 7.11
CA ASP A 66 -2.77 16.64 6.26
C ASP A 66 -2.07 15.54 7.08
N GLY A 67 -1.46 15.91 8.20
CA GLY A 67 -0.83 14.95 9.10
C GLY A 67 -1.81 13.95 9.73
N ALA A 68 -3.03 14.39 10.05
CA ALA A 68 -4.06 13.49 10.57
C ALA A 68 -4.62 12.56 9.48
N VAL A 69 -4.80 13.08 8.26
CA VAL A 69 -5.14 12.26 7.07
C VAL A 69 -4.06 11.20 6.84
N ALA A 70 -2.79 11.58 6.91
CA ALA A 70 -1.65 10.67 6.74
C ALA A 70 -1.63 9.53 7.78
N ILE A 71 -2.03 9.79 9.03
CA ILE A 71 -2.16 8.74 10.06
C ILE A 71 -3.32 7.79 9.75
N VAL A 72 -4.45 8.31 9.27
CA VAL A 72 -5.58 7.46 8.85
C VAL A 72 -5.16 6.58 7.68
N ASP A 73 -4.44 7.14 6.71
CA ASP A 73 -3.87 6.39 5.59
C ASP A 73 -2.96 5.27 6.09
N GLN A 74 -2.00 5.55 6.98
CA GLN A 74 -1.11 4.53 7.56
C GLN A 74 -1.90 3.41 8.23
N TRP A 75 -2.92 3.74 9.01
CA TRP A 75 -3.75 2.75 9.70
C TRP A 75 -4.51 1.85 8.73
N ILE A 76 -5.09 2.44 7.68
CA ILE A 76 -5.76 1.69 6.60
C ILE A 76 -4.75 0.80 5.87
N CYS A 77 -3.56 1.32 5.54
CA CYS A 77 -2.47 0.57 4.92
C CYS A 77 -2.03 -0.63 5.78
N ALA A 78 -1.93 -0.43 7.09
CA ALA A 78 -1.48 -1.44 8.03
C ALA A 78 -2.44 -2.63 8.12
N HIS A 79 -3.74 -2.41 7.94
CA HIS A 79 -4.76 -3.47 8.02
C HIS A 79 -5.09 -4.13 6.67
N ALA A 80 -4.42 -3.73 5.59
CA ALA A 80 -4.65 -4.29 4.26
C ALA A 80 -4.29 -5.77 4.16
N ARG A 81 -4.98 -6.50 3.27
CA ARG A 81 -4.64 -7.91 3.00
C ARG A 81 -3.24 -8.05 2.41
N VAL A 82 -2.87 -7.14 1.52
CA VAL A 82 -1.52 -7.02 0.96
C VAL A 82 -1.13 -5.55 0.90
N PHE A 83 0.10 -5.26 1.32
CA PHE A 83 0.69 -3.93 1.27
C PHE A 83 1.86 -3.90 0.29
N ILE A 84 1.95 -2.82 -0.50
CA ILE A 84 3.06 -2.50 -1.38
C ILE A 84 3.44 -1.03 -1.16
N GLY A 85 4.69 -0.79 -0.77
CA GLY A 85 5.22 0.55 -0.53
C GLY A 85 6.15 1.06 -1.64
N SER A 86 6.41 2.36 -1.61
CA SER A 86 7.42 3.03 -2.43
C SER A 86 8.84 2.75 -1.90
N HIS A 87 9.83 2.82 -2.79
CA HIS A 87 11.23 2.61 -2.42
C HIS A 87 11.74 3.77 -1.55
N VAL A 88 12.35 3.46 -0.40
CA VAL A 88 12.96 4.44 0.53
C VAL A 88 11.99 5.47 1.15
N SER A 89 10.69 5.23 1.04
CA SER A 89 9.70 6.11 1.69
C SER A 89 9.61 5.82 3.19
N THR A 90 9.91 6.82 4.01
CA THR A 90 9.77 6.72 5.49
C THR A 90 8.32 6.44 5.91
N PHE A 91 7.35 6.91 5.13
CA PHE A 91 5.93 6.61 5.29
C PHE A 91 5.67 5.11 5.12
N SER A 92 6.28 4.47 4.11
CA SER A 92 6.18 3.02 3.88
C SER A 92 6.82 2.21 5.00
N TYR A 93 7.92 2.69 5.60
CA TYR A 93 8.57 1.99 6.71
C TYR A 93 7.69 1.93 7.96
N ARG A 94 6.98 3.03 8.30
CA ARG A 94 6.04 3.03 9.43
C ARG A 94 4.93 2.01 9.27
N ILE A 95 4.40 1.88 8.07
CA ILE A 95 3.36 0.87 7.79
C ILE A 95 3.92 -0.55 7.90
N GLN A 96 5.16 -0.79 7.44
CA GLN A 96 5.80 -2.10 7.59
C GLN A 96 5.98 -2.46 9.08
N GLU A 97 6.43 -1.50 9.89
CA GLU A 97 6.55 -1.65 11.35
C GLU A 97 5.19 -1.97 11.99
N ASP A 98 4.14 -1.20 11.66
CA ASP A 98 2.78 -1.43 12.19
C ASP A 98 2.25 -2.80 11.79
N ARG A 99 2.50 -3.25 10.56
CA ARG A 99 2.10 -4.58 10.08
C ARG A 99 2.80 -5.71 10.80
N GLU A 100 4.07 -5.55 11.11
CA GLU A 100 4.81 -6.51 11.94
C GLU A 100 4.22 -6.56 13.36
N ILE A 101 3.88 -5.39 13.95
CA ILE A 101 3.25 -5.32 15.28
C ILE A 101 1.90 -6.02 15.29
N LEU A 102 1.11 -5.85 14.22
CA LEU A 102 -0.18 -6.51 14.01
C LEU A 102 -0.06 -8.00 13.66
N GLY A 103 1.16 -8.51 13.40
CA GLY A 103 1.42 -9.92 13.13
C GLY A 103 1.11 -10.37 11.69
N PHE A 104 1.10 -9.45 10.71
CA PHE A 104 0.92 -9.81 9.30
C PHE A 104 2.14 -10.59 8.76
N PRO A 105 1.94 -11.58 7.87
CA PRO A 105 3.06 -12.33 7.30
C PRO A 105 4.04 -11.44 6.53
N PRO A 106 5.37 -11.66 6.64
CA PRO A 106 6.37 -10.86 5.90
C PRO A 106 6.16 -10.82 4.38
N LYS A 107 5.57 -11.88 3.80
CA LYS A 107 5.24 -11.97 2.37
C LYS A 107 4.18 -10.96 1.91
N THR A 108 3.32 -10.50 2.81
CA THR A 108 2.28 -9.50 2.51
C THR A 108 2.64 -8.11 3.04
N THR A 109 3.82 -7.96 3.64
CA THR A 109 4.30 -6.74 4.29
C THR A 109 5.50 -6.12 3.58
N PHE A 110 6.54 -6.90 3.24
CA PHE A 110 7.77 -6.38 2.63
C PHE A 110 7.74 -6.52 1.10
N ASN A 111 6.79 -5.84 0.44
CA ASN A 111 6.71 -5.79 -1.01
C ASN A 111 7.03 -4.38 -1.53
N ARG A 112 7.83 -4.31 -2.60
CA ARG A 112 8.23 -3.06 -3.27
C ARG A 112 7.92 -3.11 -4.77
N PHE A 113 7.59 -1.95 -5.34
CA PHE A 113 7.62 -1.75 -6.79
C PHE A 113 9.04 -1.81 -7.34
N CYS A 114 9.23 -2.68 -8.32
CA CYS A 114 10.45 -2.70 -9.11
C CYS A 114 10.31 -1.76 -10.30
N PRO A 115 11.38 -1.03 -10.68
CA PRO A 115 11.41 -0.29 -11.93
C PRO A 115 11.20 -1.24 -13.13
N ASP A 116 10.57 -0.76 -14.20
CA ASP A 116 10.33 -1.55 -15.42
C ASP A 116 11.63 -2.09 -16.04
N ALA A 117 12.73 -1.35 -15.87
CA ALA A 117 14.06 -1.76 -16.30
C ALA A 117 14.66 -2.93 -15.49
N GLU A 118 14.17 -3.17 -14.26
CA GLU A 118 14.74 -4.14 -13.32
C GLU A 118 13.66 -4.98 -12.61
N PRO A 119 13.07 -5.99 -13.28
CA PRO A 119 11.98 -6.79 -12.71
C PRO A 119 12.35 -7.61 -11.46
N LYS A 120 13.65 -7.81 -11.21
CA LYS A 120 14.23 -8.46 -10.02
C LYS A 120 15.01 -7.46 -9.16
N CYS A 121 14.36 -6.35 -8.80
CA CYS A 121 14.95 -5.35 -7.92
C CYS A 121 15.10 -5.87 -6.48
N GLU A 122 16.03 -5.27 -5.74
CA GLU A 122 16.23 -5.54 -4.31
C GLU A 122 14.97 -5.20 -3.51
N GLN A 123 14.47 -6.20 -2.77
CA GLN A 123 13.31 -6.07 -1.89
C GLN A 123 13.73 -5.47 -0.54
N PRO A 124 12.82 -4.79 0.18
CA PRO A 124 13.15 -4.16 1.45
C PRO A 124 13.67 -5.17 2.46
N ALA A 125 14.61 -4.71 3.30
CA ALA A 125 15.16 -5.50 4.40
C ALA A 125 14.02 -5.94 5.34
N LYS A 126 14.05 -7.22 5.73
CA LYS A 126 13.04 -7.82 6.61
C LYS A 126 13.47 -7.62 8.07
N TRP A 127 12.96 -6.56 8.69
CA TRP A 127 13.17 -6.28 10.10
C TRP A 127 12.04 -6.91 10.91
N THR A 128 12.24 -8.15 11.34
CA THR A 128 11.24 -8.87 12.14
C THR A 128 11.30 -8.45 13.60
N ILE A 129 10.14 -8.31 14.25
CA ILE A 129 10.06 -7.96 15.68
C ILE A 129 10.70 -9.06 16.54
N VAL A 130 11.47 -8.64 17.55
CA VAL A 130 12.02 -9.51 18.59
C VAL A 130 11.36 -9.12 19.91
N TYR A 131 10.65 -10.07 20.53
CA TYR A 131 10.13 -9.92 21.88
C TYR A 131 11.18 -10.48 22.86
N SER A 132 11.66 -9.65 23.80
CA SER A 132 12.62 -10.02 24.86
C SER A 132 11.93 -10.26 26.19
#